data_AF-A0A2P6TJ93-F1
#
_entry.id   AF-A0A2P6TJ93-F1
#
_cell.length_a   1.000
_cell.length_b   1.000
_cell.length_c   1.000
_cell.angle_alpha   90.00
_cell.angle_beta   90.00
_cell.angle_gamma   90.00
#
_symmetry.space_group_name_H-M   'P 1'
#
loop_
_entity.id
_entity.type
_entity.pdbx_description
1 polymer ?
#
loop_
_entity_poly.entity_id
_entity_poly.type
_entity_poly.pdbx_seq_one_letter_code
_entity_poly.pdbx_strand_id
1 'polypeptide(L)'
;MTDSLASLDLPVSLQAVLDGLTRQTWGIDASLRAHLQQAQSPLSLVRQDAYVGLAATLDTYLADPARAAAVLPALGRAWPQLLASIAMGLRQAPTGTRPGSAGEDSPAPSSTATTPAAPSSTATTPAAPSPRLSYRAITAAELTAMVHVLELACLLAEQARGAALAAGLLPLLLAQLPAAPPGLATACLDALLALQLRHPPAFVAFAEQQGVQQVCRLLRDKATPEPVRGHAVQFLNLLLTQLVPELLPPDALPPTPSPAPLSPAPRSPAPGATMDAETAPASSPTDGQPELQAAVAAGLEAAKDAVATVLGREARAMLLRRVSLVDTTAEAKLGQLASALTLFIESDA
;
A
#
# COMPACT_ATOMS: atom_id res chain seq x y z
N MET A 1 -32.40 30.71 -20.41
CA MET A 1 -31.51 30.84 -19.23
C MET A 1 -31.25 29.44 -18.73
N THR A 2 -30.22 28.84 -19.30
CA THR A 2 -29.72 27.50 -19.04
C THR A 2 -28.70 27.63 -17.92
N ASP A 3 -29.05 27.16 -16.72
CA ASP A 3 -28.12 27.16 -15.61
C ASP A 3 -27.05 26.09 -15.83
N SER A 4 -25.85 26.63 -15.99
CA SER A 4 -24.59 25.93 -16.13
C SER A 4 -24.28 25.22 -14.81
N LEU A 5 -24.53 23.91 -14.77
CA LEU A 5 -23.90 23.04 -13.79
C LEU A 5 -22.40 23.15 -14.02
N ALA A 6 -21.72 23.86 -13.12
CA ALA A 6 -20.29 24.00 -13.10
C ALA A 6 -19.65 22.62 -13.21
N SER A 7 -19.07 22.38 -14.39
CA SER A 7 -18.17 21.28 -14.68
C SER A 7 -17.04 21.35 -13.67
N LEU A 8 -17.09 20.49 -12.65
CA LEU A 8 -15.91 20.15 -11.88
C LEU A 8 -14.88 19.66 -12.90
N ASP A 9 -13.73 20.33 -12.96
CA ASP A 9 -12.53 19.89 -13.68
C ASP A 9 -12.03 18.57 -13.05
N LEU A 10 -12.77 17.51 -13.28
CA LEU A 10 -12.43 16.13 -12.96
C LEU A 10 -11.67 15.59 -14.18
N PRO A 11 -10.41 15.15 -14.02
CA PRO A 11 -9.64 14.57 -15.11
C PRO A 11 -10.40 13.35 -15.65
N VAL A 12 -10.68 13.33 -16.97
CA VAL A 12 -11.45 12.32 -17.72
C VAL A 12 -12.57 11.70 -16.90
N SER A 13 -13.83 12.10 -17.06
CA SER A 13 -14.92 11.53 -16.24
C SER A 13 -14.85 9.99 -16.20
N LEU A 14 -14.88 9.40 -15.00
CA LEU A 14 -14.90 7.93 -14.84
C LEU A 14 -16.02 7.29 -15.65
N GLN A 15 -17.07 8.05 -15.94
CA GLN A 15 -18.10 7.71 -16.92
C GLN A 15 -17.54 7.42 -18.32
N ALA A 16 -16.63 8.23 -18.85
CA ALA A 16 -15.96 7.95 -20.13
C ALA A 16 -15.10 6.67 -20.08
N VAL A 17 -14.52 6.37 -18.91
CA VAL A 17 -13.80 5.11 -18.69
C VAL A 17 -14.79 3.94 -18.68
N LEU A 18 -15.88 4.02 -17.93
CA LEU A 18 -16.94 3.01 -17.87
C LEU A 18 -17.59 2.79 -19.25
N ASP A 19 -17.84 3.85 -20.00
CA ASP A 19 -18.35 3.79 -21.38
C ASP A 19 -17.29 3.16 -22.29
N GLY A 20 -16.00 3.41 -22.06
CA GLY A 20 -14.90 2.73 -22.74
C GLY A 20 -14.86 1.22 -22.43
N LEU A 21 -15.11 0.82 -21.19
CA LEU A 21 -15.23 -0.59 -20.77
C LEU A 21 -16.38 -1.29 -21.49
N THR A 22 -17.51 -0.60 -21.69
CA THR A 22 -18.68 -1.17 -22.39
C THR A 22 -18.39 -1.46 -23.87
N ARG A 23 -17.56 -0.64 -24.53
CA ARG A 23 -17.30 -0.75 -25.98
C ARG A 23 -16.18 -1.73 -26.33
N GLN A 24 -15.17 -1.90 -25.47
CA GLN A 24 -13.94 -2.60 -25.82
C GLN A 24 -13.86 -4.05 -25.37
N THR A 25 -14.82 -4.55 -24.59
CA THR A 25 -14.73 -5.88 -24.00
C THR A 25 -16.12 -6.48 -23.85
N TRP A 26 -16.46 -7.37 -24.78
CA TRP A 26 -17.59 -8.27 -24.64
C TRP A 26 -17.27 -9.22 -23.47
N GLY A 27 -17.86 -8.97 -22.29
CA GLY A 27 -17.73 -9.87 -21.15
C GLY A 27 -17.05 -9.30 -19.88
N ILE A 28 -16.83 -7.99 -19.76
CA ILE A 28 -16.58 -7.45 -18.40
C ILE A 28 -17.81 -7.72 -17.54
N ASP A 29 -17.56 -8.31 -16.38
CA ASP A 29 -18.58 -8.66 -15.40
C ASP A 29 -19.39 -7.41 -15.04
N ALA A 30 -20.72 -7.47 -15.25
CA ALA A 30 -21.61 -6.34 -14.97
C ALA A 30 -21.50 -5.89 -13.51
N SER A 31 -21.09 -6.81 -12.63
CA SER A 31 -20.77 -6.58 -11.22
C SER A 31 -19.64 -5.56 -11.04
N LEU A 32 -18.51 -5.70 -11.74
CA LEU A 32 -17.36 -4.79 -11.64
C LEU A 32 -17.75 -3.36 -11.98
N ARG A 33 -18.56 -3.19 -13.03
CA ARG A 33 -19.07 -1.88 -13.45
C ARG A 33 -20.00 -1.29 -12.40
N ALA A 34 -20.94 -2.09 -11.89
CA ALA A 34 -21.87 -1.65 -10.87
C ALA A 34 -21.13 -1.19 -9.59
N HIS A 35 -20.13 -1.95 -9.15
CA HIS A 35 -19.34 -1.57 -7.98
C HIS A 35 -18.50 -0.30 -8.23
N LEU A 36 -17.88 -0.13 -9.41
CA LEU A 36 -17.16 1.13 -9.73
C LEU A 36 -18.09 2.34 -9.73
N GLN A 37 -19.33 2.19 -10.20
CA GLN A 37 -20.33 3.27 -10.13
C GLN A 37 -20.77 3.55 -8.68
N GLN A 38 -21.03 2.50 -7.90
CA GLN A 38 -21.43 2.63 -6.49
C GLN A 38 -20.32 3.19 -5.61
N ALA A 39 -19.04 2.96 -5.94
CA ALA A 39 -17.90 3.56 -5.25
C ALA A 39 -17.88 5.10 -5.35
N GLN A 40 -18.61 5.68 -6.31
CA GLN A 40 -18.79 7.13 -6.45
C GLN A 40 -19.98 7.67 -5.66
N SER A 41 -20.75 6.80 -5.01
CA SER A 41 -21.93 7.20 -4.27
C SER A 41 -21.59 8.22 -3.17
N PRO A 42 -22.42 9.24 -2.93
CA PRO A 42 -22.25 10.11 -1.77
C PRO A 42 -22.52 9.39 -0.43
N LEU A 43 -23.10 8.18 -0.46
CA LEU A 43 -23.44 7.40 0.72
C LEU A 43 -22.30 6.45 1.12
N SER A 44 -21.70 6.68 2.29
CA SER A 44 -20.57 5.88 2.83
C SER A 44 -20.85 4.39 2.86
N LEU A 45 -22.05 3.95 3.30
CA LEU A 45 -22.41 2.52 3.31
C LEU A 45 -22.39 1.91 1.90
N VAL A 46 -22.94 2.62 0.91
CA VAL A 46 -22.97 2.17 -0.49
C VAL A 46 -21.55 2.10 -1.06
N ARG A 47 -20.69 3.06 -0.72
CA ARG A 47 -19.27 3.01 -1.12
C ARG A 47 -18.53 1.86 -0.46
N GLN A 48 -18.74 1.63 0.84
CA GLN A 48 -18.13 0.52 1.56
C GLN A 48 -18.52 -0.81 0.91
N ASP A 49 -19.81 -1.04 0.68
CA ASP A 49 -20.29 -2.26 0.02
C ASP A 49 -19.72 -2.40 -1.39
N ALA A 50 -19.60 -1.28 -2.12
CA ALA A 50 -18.97 -1.26 -3.43
C ALA A 50 -17.48 -1.65 -3.38
N TYR A 51 -16.71 -1.12 -2.43
CA TYR A 51 -15.29 -1.49 -2.29
C TYR A 51 -15.12 -2.95 -1.85
N VAL A 52 -16.00 -3.46 -0.98
CA VAL A 52 -16.02 -4.90 -0.62
C VAL A 52 -16.34 -5.75 -1.85
N GLY A 53 -17.34 -5.37 -2.65
CA GLY A 53 -17.68 -6.05 -3.89
C GLY A 53 -16.58 -5.98 -4.95
N LEU A 54 -15.89 -4.84 -5.05
CA LEU A 54 -14.69 -4.68 -5.89
C LEU A 54 -13.59 -5.63 -5.43
N ALA A 55 -13.26 -5.65 -4.15
CA ALA A 55 -12.22 -6.52 -3.61
C ALA A 55 -12.52 -8.00 -3.90
N ALA A 56 -13.73 -8.46 -3.60
CA ALA A 56 -14.15 -9.83 -3.92
C ALA A 56 -14.03 -10.15 -5.41
N THR A 57 -14.34 -9.19 -6.29
CA THR A 57 -14.18 -9.37 -7.74
C THR A 57 -12.71 -9.48 -8.13
N LEU A 58 -11.84 -8.63 -7.57
CA LEU A 58 -10.41 -8.66 -7.84
C LEU A 58 -9.74 -9.94 -7.31
N ASP A 59 -10.17 -10.44 -6.16
CA ASP A 59 -9.74 -11.75 -5.63
C ASP A 59 -10.05 -12.89 -6.61
N THR A 60 -11.24 -12.89 -7.21
CA THR A 60 -11.56 -13.92 -8.21
C THR A 60 -10.65 -13.84 -9.44
N TYR A 61 -10.14 -12.65 -9.78
CA TYR A 61 -9.18 -12.50 -10.86
C TYR A 61 -7.77 -12.95 -10.44
N LEU A 62 -7.38 -12.79 -9.18
CA LEU A 62 -6.12 -13.37 -8.68
C LEU A 62 -6.15 -14.89 -8.72
N ALA A 63 -7.30 -15.51 -8.45
CA ALA A 63 -7.48 -16.95 -8.52
C ALA A 63 -7.53 -17.48 -9.97
N ASP A 64 -7.96 -16.68 -10.94
CA ASP A 64 -8.08 -17.05 -12.36
C ASP A 64 -7.32 -16.06 -13.28
N PRO A 65 -6.04 -16.33 -13.58
CA PRO A 65 -5.21 -15.43 -14.38
C PRO A 65 -5.70 -15.30 -15.84
N ALA A 66 -6.40 -16.30 -16.39
CA ALA A 66 -6.94 -16.21 -17.74
C ALA A 66 -8.07 -15.18 -17.80
N ARG A 67 -8.94 -15.17 -16.77
CA ARG A 67 -9.98 -14.17 -16.62
C ARG A 67 -9.41 -12.78 -16.34
N ALA A 68 -8.37 -12.69 -15.49
CA ALA A 68 -7.67 -11.44 -15.23
C ALA A 68 -7.13 -10.80 -16.52
N ALA A 69 -6.44 -11.58 -17.36
CA ALA A 69 -5.82 -11.09 -18.60
C ALA A 69 -6.83 -10.41 -19.56
N ALA A 70 -8.08 -10.88 -19.60
CA ALA A 70 -9.13 -10.30 -20.43
C ALA A 70 -9.63 -8.93 -19.91
N VAL A 71 -9.56 -8.69 -18.59
CA VAL A 71 -10.16 -7.52 -17.93
C VAL A 71 -9.10 -6.45 -17.58
N LEU A 72 -7.85 -6.85 -17.38
CA LEU A 72 -6.73 -5.98 -16.98
C LEU A 72 -6.52 -4.77 -17.90
N PRO A 73 -6.52 -4.87 -19.25
CA PRO A 73 -6.34 -3.70 -20.13
C PRO A 73 -7.45 -2.66 -19.95
N ALA A 74 -8.64 -3.12 -19.64
CA ALA A 74 -9.80 -2.27 -19.44
C ALA A 74 -9.71 -1.57 -18.08
N LEU A 75 -9.38 -2.33 -17.03
CA LEU A 75 -9.13 -1.84 -15.68
C LEU A 75 -7.95 -0.86 -15.59
N GLY A 76 -6.90 -1.03 -16.41
CA GLY A 76 -5.75 -0.13 -16.45
C GLY A 76 -6.12 1.34 -16.67
N ARG A 77 -7.23 1.61 -17.39
CA ARG A 77 -7.75 2.98 -17.57
C ARG A 77 -8.52 3.51 -16.36
N ALA A 78 -9.08 2.64 -15.53
CA ALA A 78 -9.82 3.01 -14.33
C ALA A 78 -8.92 3.17 -13.10
N TRP A 79 -7.75 2.53 -13.07
CA TRP A 79 -6.81 2.56 -11.95
C TRP A 79 -6.44 3.96 -11.46
N PRO A 80 -6.02 4.92 -12.32
CA PRO A 80 -5.63 6.24 -11.82
C PRO A 80 -6.73 6.94 -11.00
N GLN A 81 -7.99 6.78 -11.42
CA GLN A 81 -9.13 7.43 -10.78
C GLN A 81 -9.56 6.72 -9.50
N LEU A 82 -9.60 5.38 -9.54
CA LEU A 82 -9.87 4.57 -8.36
C LEU A 82 -8.83 4.84 -7.27
N LEU A 83 -7.55 4.85 -7.66
CA LEU A 83 -6.43 5.10 -6.75
C LEU A 83 -6.39 6.55 -6.25
N ALA A 84 -6.76 7.53 -7.07
CA ALA A 84 -6.93 8.91 -6.63
C ALA A 84 -8.07 9.06 -5.61
N SER A 85 -9.16 8.32 -5.78
CA SER A 85 -10.26 8.27 -4.81
C SER A 85 -9.81 7.65 -3.49
N ILE A 86 -9.05 6.55 -3.52
CA ILE A 86 -8.43 5.93 -2.34
C ILE A 86 -7.47 6.91 -1.65
N ALA A 87 -6.64 7.62 -2.41
CA ALA A 87 -5.72 8.63 -1.87
C ALA A 87 -6.47 9.78 -1.19
N MET A 88 -7.57 10.25 -1.77
CA MET A 88 -8.46 11.21 -1.10
C MET A 88 -9.02 10.64 0.20
N GLY A 89 -9.42 9.37 0.19
CA GLY A 89 -9.96 8.72 1.39
C GLY A 89 -8.95 8.67 2.54
N LEU A 90 -7.72 8.26 2.23
CA LEU A 90 -6.60 8.23 3.19
C LEU A 90 -6.21 9.62 3.70
N ARG A 91 -6.36 10.68 2.89
CA ARG A 91 -6.11 12.07 3.33
C ARG A 91 -7.19 12.62 4.26
N GLN A 92 -8.43 12.14 4.10
CA GLN A 92 -9.56 12.56 4.92
C GLN A 92 -9.66 11.77 6.23
N ALA A 93 -8.99 10.62 6.31
CA ALA A 93 -8.95 9.81 7.50
C ALA A 93 -8.20 10.52 8.63
N PRO A 94 -8.70 10.45 9.89
CA PRO A 94 -8.05 11.11 11.01
C PRO A 94 -6.68 10.49 11.27
N THR A 95 -5.61 11.20 10.90
CA THR A 95 -4.25 10.89 11.35
C THR A 95 -4.16 11.32 12.80
N GLY A 96 -4.25 10.36 13.72
CA GLY A 96 -4.43 10.57 15.16
C GLY A 96 -3.74 11.81 15.71
N THR A 97 -4.53 12.84 16.02
CA THR A 97 -4.15 13.83 17.02
C THR A 97 -4.27 13.12 18.37
N ARG A 98 -3.13 12.94 19.03
CA ARG A 98 -3.02 12.36 20.37
C ARG A 98 -4.10 12.99 21.29
N PRO A 99 -4.97 12.21 21.95
CA PRO A 99 -5.94 12.75 22.89
C PRO A 99 -5.17 13.17 24.15
N GLY A 100 -4.74 14.42 24.21
CA GLY A 100 -3.89 14.87 25.30
C GLY A 100 -3.47 16.33 25.23
N SER A 101 -4.41 17.25 24.92
CA SER A 101 -4.30 18.66 25.31
C SER A 101 -5.58 19.43 24.95
N ALA A 102 -6.64 19.27 25.73
CA ALA A 102 -7.73 20.25 25.77
C ALA A 102 -8.47 20.18 27.13
N GLY A 103 -7.93 20.92 28.10
CA GLY A 103 -8.71 21.65 29.10
C GLY A 103 -9.48 20.86 30.17
N GLU A 104 -8.79 20.26 31.13
CA GLU A 104 -9.21 20.40 32.52
C GLU A 104 -8.79 21.80 32.99
N ASP A 105 -9.75 22.71 33.08
CA ASP A 105 -9.87 23.75 34.12
C ASP A 105 -10.89 24.80 33.67
N SER A 106 -12.15 24.62 34.07
CA SER A 106 -12.95 25.76 34.51
C SER A 106 -14.11 25.31 35.41
N PRO A 107 -14.30 25.98 36.56
CA PRO A 107 -15.28 25.61 37.56
C PRO A 107 -16.68 26.13 37.18
N ALA A 108 -17.69 25.46 37.73
CA ALA A 108 -19.09 25.81 37.61
C ALA A 108 -19.38 27.28 38.03
N PRO A 109 -20.27 28.00 37.32
CA PRO A 109 -20.87 29.22 37.86
C PRO A 109 -22.20 28.90 38.54
N SER A 110 -22.24 29.22 39.83
CA SER A 110 -23.43 29.26 40.66
C SER A 110 -24.47 30.26 40.12
N SER A 111 -25.73 29.88 40.23
CA SER A 111 -26.90 30.70 39.88
C SER A 111 -27.04 31.89 40.83
N THR A 112 -27.24 33.10 40.28
CA THR A 112 -28.05 34.17 40.90
C THR A 112 -28.72 35.00 39.81
N ALA A 113 -30.01 35.23 39.99
CA ALA A 113 -30.89 36.00 39.11
C ALA A 113 -30.66 37.51 39.26
N THR A 114 -30.95 38.30 38.20
CA THR A 114 -31.64 39.62 38.21
C THR A 114 -31.83 40.12 36.77
N THR A 115 -33.07 40.40 36.36
CA THR A 115 -33.50 41.18 35.15
C THR A 115 -33.59 42.69 35.54
N PRO A 116 -33.85 43.72 34.68
CA PRO A 116 -34.15 43.77 33.23
C PRO A 116 -33.45 44.91 32.43
N ALA A 117 -33.61 44.91 31.08
CA ALA A 117 -33.97 46.06 30.21
C ALA A 117 -33.40 45.96 28.77
N ALA A 118 -34.27 46.20 27.78
CA ALA A 118 -34.01 46.36 26.33
C ALA A 118 -33.36 47.75 26.03
N PRO A 119 -32.96 48.16 24.79
CA PRO A 119 -33.44 47.71 23.48
C PRO A 119 -32.41 47.61 22.31
N SER A 120 -32.89 46.98 21.22
CA SER A 120 -32.59 47.24 19.79
C SER A 120 -31.15 47.52 19.33
N SER A 121 -30.58 46.59 18.56
CA SER A 121 -29.75 46.94 17.40
C SER A 121 -29.69 45.80 16.38
N THR A 122 -30.07 46.17 15.16
CA THR A 122 -29.98 45.44 13.91
C THR A 122 -28.55 44.96 13.63
N ALA A 123 -28.36 43.65 13.53
CA ALA A 123 -27.14 43.07 12.98
C ALA A 123 -27.49 42.14 11.83
N THR A 124 -27.23 42.65 10.64
CA THR A 124 -27.16 41.99 9.34
C THR A 124 -26.59 40.57 9.48
N THR A 125 -27.40 39.56 9.15
CA THR A 125 -26.94 38.18 8.98
C THR A 125 -25.96 38.15 7.81
N PRO A 126 -24.65 37.85 8.01
CA PRO A 126 -23.81 37.47 6.88
C PRO A 126 -24.33 36.13 6.37
N ALA A 127 -24.64 36.07 5.08
CA ALA A 127 -25.02 34.85 4.39
C ALA A 127 -24.07 33.73 4.81
N ALA A 128 -24.64 32.70 5.46
CA ALA A 128 -23.90 31.50 5.78
C ALA A 128 -23.23 31.00 4.49
N PRO A 129 -21.92 30.69 4.50
CA PRO A 129 -21.30 30.08 3.34
C PRO A 129 -22.10 28.82 3.02
N SER A 130 -22.56 28.73 1.76
CA SER A 130 -23.22 27.55 1.21
C SER A 130 -22.51 26.30 1.73
N PRO A 131 -23.25 25.24 2.13
CA PRO A 131 -22.63 24.04 2.65
C PRO A 131 -21.75 23.49 1.54
N ARG A 132 -20.44 23.68 1.67
CA ARG A 132 -19.48 22.84 0.97
C ARG A 132 -19.93 21.43 1.30
N LEU A 133 -20.32 20.65 0.28
CA LEU A 133 -20.67 19.25 0.41
C LEU A 133 -19.60 18.63 1.28
N SER A 134 -19.92 18.51 2.56
CA SER A 134 -18.97 18.14 3.58
C SER A 134 -18.80 16.67 3.30
N TYR A 135 -17.72 16.30 2.63
CA TYR A 135 -17.38 14.90 2.41
C TYR A 135 -17.44 14.26 3.80
N ARG A 136 -18.51 13.49 4.03
CA ARG A 136 -18.84 12.94 5.34
C ARG A 136 -17.67 12.06 5.76
N ALA A 137 -17.30 12.13 7.04
CA ALA A 137 -16.18 11.41 7.60
C ALA A 137 -16.18 9.94 7.13
N ILE A 138 -15.08 9.53 6.51
CA ILE A 138 -14.88 8.15 6.03
C ILE A 138 -14.72 7.25 7.25
N THR A 139 -15.46 6.15 7.27
CA THR A 139 -15.39 5.20 8.38
C THR A 139 -14.12 4.35 8.28
N ALA A 140 -13.66 3.80 9.40
CA ALA A 140 -12.52 2.89 9.40
C ALA A 140 -12.77 1.66 8.51
N ALA A 141 -13.98 1.11 8.51
CA ALA A 141 -14.34 -0.05 7.70
C ALA A 141 -14.33 0.25 6.19
N GLU A 142 -14.86 1.42 5.81
CA GLU A 142 -14.79 1.91 4.43
C GLU A 142 -13.32 2.08 4.00
N LEU A 143 -12.48 2.66 4.85
CA LEU A 143 -11.08 2.85 4.55
C LEU A 143 -10.30 1.54 4.44
N THR A 144 -10.57 0.57 5.32
CA THR A 144 -9.99 -0.78 5.23
C THR A 144 -10.36 -1.44 3.90
N ALA A 145 -11.63 -1.35 3.46
CA ALA A 145 -12.05 -1.88 2.17
C ALA A 145 -11.36 -1.17 0.98
N MET A 146 -11.19 0.15 1.05
CA MET A 146 -10.44 0.92 0.05
C MET A 146 -8.97 0.48 -0.04
N VAL A 147 -8.31 0.29 1.11
CA VAL A 147 -6.90 -0.16 1.17
C VAL A 147 -6.75 -1.59 0.67
N HIS A 148 -7.73 -2.45 0.93
CA HIS A 148 -7.72 -3.81 0.39
C HIS A 148 -7.91 -3.83 -1.14
N VAL A 149 -8.77 -2.97 -1.71
CA VAL A 149 -8.86 -2.81 -3.17
C VAL A 149 -7.53 -2.33 -3.76
N LEU A 150 -6.83 -1.43 -3.07
CA LEU A 150 -5.47 -1.00 -3.46
C LEU A 150 -4.48 -2.17 -3.45
N GLU A 151 -4.45 -2.97 -2.37
CA GLU A 151 -3.61 -4.15 -2.27
C GLU A 151 -3.83 -5.10 -3.47
N LEU A 152 -5.09 -5.45 -3.76
CA LEU A 152 -5.43 -6.37 -4.83
C LEU A 152 -5.11 -5.80 -6.21
N ALA A 153 -5.35 -4.51 -6.45
CA ALA A 153 -4.91 -3.83 -7.67
C ALA A 153 -3.38 -3.88 -7.82
N CYS A 154 -2.68 -3.65 -6.70
CA CYS A 154 -1.27 -3.94 -6.39
C CYS A 154 -0.73 -5.22 -7.02
N LEU A 155 -1.35 -6.31 -6.61
CA LEU A 155 -0.97 -7.68 -6.95
C LEU A 155 -1.31 -8.01 -8.41
N LEU A 156 -2.46 -7.53 -8.90
CA LEU A 156 -2.95 -7.83 -10.24
C LEU A 156 -2.17 -7.13 -11.37
N ALA A 157 -1.74 -5.87 -11.17
CA ALA A 157 -1.22 -5.06 -12.26
C ALA A 157 -0.03 -4.18 -11.87
N GLU A 158 1.06 -4.26 -12.63
CA GLU A 158 2.22 -3.36 -12.49
C GLU A 158 1.84 -1.90 -12.71
N GLN A 159 0.95 -1.62 -13.68
CA GLN A 159 0.43 -0.27 -13.92
C GLN A 159 -0.28 0.33 -12.70
N ALA A 160 -0.94 -0.51 -11.88
CA ALA A 160 -1.57 -0.05 -10.65
C ALA A 160 -0.53 0.40 -9.63
N ARG A 161 0.62 -0.28 -9.51
CA ARG A 161 1.74 0.13 -8.64
C ARG A 161 2.29 1.49 -9.05
N GLY A 162 2.55 1.67 -10.35
CA GLY A 162 3.02 2.95 -10.90
C GLY A 162 2.03 4.08 -10.65
N ALA A 163 0.73 3.84 -10.91
CA ALA A 163 -0.32 4.82 -10.65
C ALA A 163 -0.51 5.10 -9.15
N ALA A 164 -0.36 4.10 -8.28
CA ALA A 164 -0.49 4.25 -6.84
C ALA A 164 0.66 5.09 -6.26
N LEU A 165 1.88 4.86 -6.74
CA LEU A 165 3.05 5.67 -6.38
C LEU A 165 2.86 7.12 -6.85
N ALA A 166 2.43 7.33 -8.10
CA ALA A 166 2.14 8.66 -8.65
C ALA A 166 1.02 9.40 -7.91
N ALA A 167 0.02 8.68 -7.39
CA ALA A 167 -1.05 9.23 -6.55
C ALA A 167 -0.57 9.61 -5.13
N GLY A 168 0.66 9.26 -4.76
CA GLY A 168 1.23 9.51 -3.44
C GLY A 168 0.63 8.63 -2.35
N LEU A 169 0.21 7.39 -2.69
CA LEU A 169 -0.40 6.49 -1.71
C LEU A 169 0.59 5.97 -0.66
N LEU A 170 1.85 5.77 -1.04
CA LEU A 170 2.90 5.27 -0.14
C LEU A 170 3.05 6.13 1.14
N PRO A 171 3.29 7.46 1.07
CA PRO A 171 3.39 8.29 2.27
C PRO A 171 2.09 8.33 3.08
N LEU A 172 0.93 8.24 2.41
CA LEU A 172 -0.36 8.23 3.07
C LEU A 172 -0.56 6.95 3.89
N LEU A 173 -0.23 5.78 3.34
CA LEU A 173 -0.30 4.51 4.07
C LEU A 173 0.61 4.51 5.29
N LEU A 174 1.86 4.99 5.13
CA LEU A 174 2.81 5.12 6.24
C LEU A 174 2.29 6.03 7.35
N ALA A 175 1.73 7.19 6.99
CA ALA A 175 1.17 8.14 7.95
C ALA A 175 -0.03 7.60 8.73
N GLN A 176 -0.77 6.62 8.18
CA GLN A 176 -1.93 6.03 8.85
C GLN A 176 -1.55 4.96 9.88
N LEU A 177 -0.42 4.26 9.72
CA LEU A 177 0.00 3.14 10.60
C LEU A 177 -0.10 3.42 12.12
N PRO A 178 0.39 4.55 12.67
CA PRO A 178 0.43 4.73 14.13
C PRO A 178 -0.94 4.99 14.76
N ALA A 179 -1.93 5.46 13.99
CA ALA A 179 -3.25 5.84 14.50
C ALA A 179 -4.38 4.91 14.00
N ALA A 180 -4.06 4.00 13.10
CA ALA A 180 -5.03 3.11 12.49
C ALA A 180 -5.55 2.05 13.48
N PRO A 181 -6.86 1.73 13.45
CA PRO A 181 -7.37 0.55 14.14
C PRO A 181 -6.70 -0.72 13.59
N PRO A 182 -6.67 -1.83 14.36
CA PRO A 182 -5.89 -3.02 14.02
C PRO A 182 -6.08 -3.52 12.58
N GLY A 183 -7.34 -3.66 12.14
CA GLY A 183 -7.64 -4.17 10.80
C GLY A 183 -7.25 -3.22 9.66
N LEU A 184 -7.20 -1.90 9.91
CA LEU A 184 -6.68 -0.95 8.93
C LEU A 184 -5.14 -0.97 8.92
N ALA A 185 -4.51 -1.06 10.09
CA ALA A 185 -3.05 -1.12 10.19
C ALA A 185 -2.49 -2.35 9.46
N THR A 186 -3.12 -3.52 9.61
CA THR A 186 -2.74 -4.74 8.87
C THR A 186 -2.93 -4.54 7.37
N ALA A 187 -4.10 -4.07 6.92
CA ALA A 187 -4.35 -3.81 5.50
C ALA A 187 -3.36 -2.81 4.90
N CYS A 188 -2.95 -1.78 5.65
CA CYS A 188 -1.91 -0.83 5.21
C CYS A 188 -0.55 -1.52 5.02
N LEU A 189 -0.15 -2.45 5.91
CA LEU A 189 1.09 -3.20 5.77
C LEU A 189 1.05 -4.12 4.54
N ASP A 190 -0.07 -4.78 4.29
CA ASP A 190 -0.26 -5.65 3.13
C ASP A 190 -0.25 -4.85 1.82
N ALA A 191 -0.96 -3.72 1.78
CA ALA A 191 -0.94 -2.81 0.64
C ALA A 191 0.46 -2.23 0.38
N LEU A 192 1.23 -1.91 1.42
CA LEU A 192 2.63 -1.47 1.30
C LEU A 192 3.51 -2.57 0.71
N LEU A 193 3.29 -3.84 1.10
CA LEU A 193 4.01 -4.99 0.55
C LEU A 193 3.67 -5.17 -0.95
N ALA A 194 2.38 -5.17 -1.28
CA ALA A 194 1.88 -5.34 -2.65
C ALA A 194 2.36 -4.22 -3.59
N LEU A 195 2.44 -2.98 -3.09
CA LEU A 195 2.90 -1.82 -3.86
C LEU A 195 4.40 -1.91 -4.19
N GLN A 196 5.19 -2.56 -3.34
CA GLN A 196 6.64 -2.75 -3.52
C GLN A 196 6.99 -4.02 -4.32
N LEU A 197 6.04 -4.96 -4.45
CA LEU A 197 6.26 -6.23 -5.15
C LEU A 197 6.75 -5.99 -6.57
N ARG A 198 7.96 -6.47 -6.89
CA ARG A 198 8.60 -6.34 -8.21
C ARG A 198 8.55 -4.92 -8.78
N HIS A 199 8.56 -3.89 -7.93
CA HIS A 199 8.45 -2.50 -8.33
C HIS A 199 9.54 -1.65 -7.63
N PRO A 200 10.77 -1.65 -8.17
CA PRO A 200 11.93 -0.99 -7.54
C PRO A 200 11.71 0.48 -7.16
N PRO A 201 11.05 1.34 -7.98
CA PRO A 201 10.83 2.74 -7.63
C PRO A 201 10.00 2.91 -6.34
N ALA A 202 9.03 2.01 -6.09
CA ALA A 202 8.25 2.04 -4.87
C ALA A 202 9.09 1.67 -3.64
N PHE A 203 9.98 0.68 -3.76
CA PHE A 203 10.88 0.30 -2.67
C PHE A 203 11.85 1.44 -2.33
N VAL A 204 12.43 2.10 -3.35
CA VAL A 204 13.32 3.25 -3.14
C VAL A 204 12.57 4.38 -2.42
N ALA A 205 11.37 4.75 -2.89
CA ALA A 205 10.55 5.76 -2.24
C ALA A 205 10.17 5.38 -0.79
N PHE A 206 9.92 4.09 -0.52
CA PHE A 206 9.67 3.59 0.83
C PHE A 206 10.89 3.75 1.75
N ALA A 207 12.08 3.43 1.24
CA ALA A 207 13.33 3.57 1.98
C ALA A 207 13.64 5.05 2.27
N GLU A 208 13.46 5.94 1.30
CA GLU A 208 13.64 7.40 1.44
C GLU A 208 12.73 7.99 2.53
N GLN A 209 11.50 7.46 2.66
CA GLN A 209 10.55 7.86 3.69
C GLN A 209 10.78 7.17 5.05
N GLN A 210 11.93 6.51 5.23
CA GLN A 210 12.27 5.77 6.44
C GLN A 210 11.20 4.73 6.81
N GLY A 211 10.53 4.13 5.83
CA GLY A 211 9.37 3.26 6.05
C GLY A 211 9.66 2.09 7.01
N VAL A 212 10.83 1.46 6.87
CA VAL A 212 11.28 0.41 7.81
C VAL A 212 11.41 0.92 9.23
N GLN A 213 11.97 2.12 9.41
CA GLN A 213 12.12 2.72 10.74
C GLN A 213 10.74 2.98 11.37
N GLN A 214 9.76 3.41 10.59
CA GLN A 214 8.38 3.61 11.06
C GLN A 214 7.73 2.30 11.51
N VAL A 215 7.88 1.22 10.73
CA VAL A 215 7.37 -0.11 11.12
C VAL A 215 8.09 -0.65 12.36
N CYS A 216 9.40 -0.44 12.49
CA CYS A 216 10.12 -0.81 13.71
C CYS A 216 9.65 -0.01 14.95
N ARG A 217 9.29 1.27 14.79
CA ARG A 217 8.70 2.06 15.88
C ARG A 217 7.33 1.51 16.29
N LEU A 218 6.51 1.09 15.32
CA LEU A 218 5.22 0.42 15.58
C LEU A 218 5.41 -0.85 16.43
N LEU A 219 6.46 -1.63 16.16
CA LEU A 219 6.80 -2.83 16.95
C LEU A 219 7.26 -2.52 18.37
N ARG A 220 7.97 -1.41 18.58
CA ARG A 220 8.40 -0.98 19.93
C ARG A 220 7.29 -0.34 20.76
N ASP A 221 6.26 0.19 20.11
CA ASP A 221 5.17 0.81 20.83
C ASP A 221 4.33 -0.24 21.57
N LYS A 222 4.34 -0.15 22.91
CA LYS A 222 3.59 -1.05 23.81
C LYS A 222 2.08 -0.88 23.65
N ALA A 223 1.61 0.24 23.09
CA ALA A 223 0.19 0.45 22.79
C ALA A 223 -0.26 -0.30 21.52
N THR A 224 0.66 -0.79 20.70
CA THR A 224 0.33 -1.48 19.45
C THR A 224 -0.32 -2.84 19.74
N PRO A 225 -1.51 -3.11 19.17
CA PRO A 225 -2.18 -4.40 19.30
C PRO A 225 -1.30 -5.57 18.83
N GLU A 226 -1.34 -6.70 19.54
CA GLU A 226 -0.64 -7.93 19.18
C GLU A 226 -0.84 -8.39 17.72
N PRO A 227 -2.06 -8.40 17.13
CA PRO A 227 -2.21 -8.80 15.73
C PRO A 227 -1.45 -7.89 14.76
N VAL A 228 -1.36 -6.59 15.06
CA VAL A 228 -0.60 -5.62 14.26
C VAL A 228 0.90 -5.84 14.42
N ARG A 229 1.38 -6.14 15.64
CA ARG A 229 2.79 -6.47 15.89
C ARG A 229 3.21 -7.73 15.12
N GLY A 230 2.38 -8.78 15.15
CA GLY A 230 2.62 -10.00 14.38
C GLY A 230 2.73 -9.73 12.88
N HIS A 231 1.79 -8.95 12.32
CA HIS A 231 1.82 -8.56 10.91
C HIS A 231 3.04 -7.69 10.55
N ALA A 232 3.43 -6.76 11.43
CA ALA A 232 4.60 -5.92 11.21
C ALA A 232 5.90 -6.74 11.17
N VAL A 233 6.03 -7.79 12.00
CA VAL A 233 7.15 -8.73 11.92
C VAL A 233 7.14 -9.48 10.59
N GLN A 234 5.98 -10.00 10.18
CA GLN A 234 5.84 -10.71 8.91
C GLN A 234 6.20 -9.80 7.73
N PHE A 235 5.69 -8.57 7.72
CA PHE A 235 6.03 -7.53 6.75
C PHE A 235 7.55 -7.31 6.66
N LEU A 236 8.23 -7.10 7.79
CA LEU A 236 9.68 -6.87 7.80
C LEU A 236 10.47 -8.09 7.31
N ASN A 237 10.06 -9.31 7.71
CA ASN A 237 10.71 -10.52 7.25
C ASN A 237 10.55 -10.70 5.73
N LEU A 238 9.33 -10.53 5.19
CA LEU A 238 9.04 -10.63 3.76
C LEU A 238 9.80 -9.57 2.96
N LEU A 239 9.80 -8.32 3.45
CA LEU A 239 10.52 -7.21 2.82
C LEU A 239 12.02 -7.53 2.70
N LEU A 240 12.66 -7.95 3.79
CA LEU A 240 14.10 -8.14 3.85
C LEU A 240 14.59 -9.44 3.19
N THR A 241 13.77 -10.49 3.20
CA THR A 241 14.22 -11.84 2.79
C THR A 241 13.69 -12.31 1.44
N GLN A 242 12.55 -11.76 0.98
CA GLN A 242 11.88 -12.22 -0.24
C GLN A 242 11.76 -11.11 -1.28
N LEU A 243 11.17 -9.96 -0.91
CA LEU A 243 10.89 -8.89 -1.86
C LEU A 243 12.15 -8.29 -2.47
N VAL A 244 13.10 -7.85 -1.64
CA VAL A 244 14.26 -7.14 -2.16
C VAL A 244 15.23 -8.03 -2.96
N PRO A 245 15.46 -9.30 -2.57
CA PRO A 245 16.20 -10.23 -3.43
C PRO A 245 15.58 -10.45 -4.80
N GLU A 246 14.25 -10.38 -4.97
CA GLU A 246 13.60 -10.39 -6.29
C GLU A 246 13.83 -9.11 -7.09
N LEU A 247 14.12 -7.99 -6.44
CA LEU A 247 14.38 -6.69 -7.07
C LEU A 247 15.84 -6.53 -7.53
N LEU A 248 16.75 -7.40 -7.08
CA LEU A 248 18.15 -7.40 -7.44
C LEU A 248 18.45 -8.55 -8.43
N PRO A 249 19.26 -8.34 -9.48
CA PRO A 249 19.73 -9.43 -10.33
C PRO A 249 20.48 -10.49 -9.51
N PRO A 250 20.45 -11.77 -9.91
CA PRO A 250 21.17 -12.84 -9.21
C PRO A 250 22.69 -12.58 -9.08
N ASP A 251 23.28 -11.74 -9.94
CA ASP A 251 24.70 -11.35 -9.89
C ASP A 251 25.03 -10.28 -8.84
N ALA A 252 24.04 -9.59 -8.26
CA ALA A 252 24.25 -8.55 -7.25
C ALA A 252 24.21 -9.06 -5.80
N LEU A 253 23.86 -10.35 -5.61
CA LEU A 253 23.94 -11.00 -4.31
C LEU A 253 25.38 -11.45 -4.05
N PRO A 254 25.90 -11.30 -2.81
CA PRO A 254 27.22 -11.86 -2.48
C PRO A 254 27.21 -13.36 -2.83
N PRO A 255 28.30 -13.90 -3.40
CA PRO A 255 28.34 -15.28 -3.84
C PRO A 255 27.97 -16.16 -2.65
N THR A 256 26.81 -16.83 -2.73
CA THR A 256 26.53 -17.96 -1.86
C THR A 256 27.72 -18.90 -1.96
N PRO A 257 28.33 -19.35 -0.86
CA PRO A 257 29.42 -20.31 -0.92
C PRO A 257 28.89 -21.56 -1.61
N SER A 258 29.23 -21.71 -2.87
CA SER A 258 28.90 -22.88 -3.67
C SER A 258 29.60 -24.07 -3.00
N PRO A 259 28.91 -25.19 -2.71
CA PRO A 259 29.59 -26.39 -2.25
C PRO A 259 30.60 -26.80 -3.31
N ALA A 260 31.83 -27.03 -2.86
CA ALA A 260 33.00 -27.29 -3.70
C ALA A 260 32.68 -28.29 -4.84
N PRO A 261 33.08 -28.01 -6.10
CA PRO A 261 32.95 -28.97 -7.16
C PRO A 261 33.93 -30.12 -6.90
N LEU A 262 33.40 -31.33 -6.72
CA LEU A 262 34.18 -32.55 -6.83
C LEU A 262 34.69 -32.66 -8.27
N SER A 263 36.00 -32.42 -8.39
CA SER A 263 37.02 -32.89 -9.34
C SER A 263 36.67 -33.57 -10.68
N PRO A 264 37.62 -33.52 -11.64
CA PRO A 264 37.37 -33.53 -13.08
C PRO A 264 37.51 -34.92 -13.72
N ALA A 265 36.89 -35.11 -14.89
CA ALA A 265 37.17 -36.22 -15.80
C ALA A 265 36.94 -35.79 -17.27
N PRO A 266 37.58 -36.45 -18.25
CA PRO A 266 38.32 -35.74 -19.30
C PRO A 266 37.63 -35.66 -20.66
N ARG A 267 38.18 -34.75 -21.46
CA ARG A 267 37.92 -34.45 -22.89
C ARG A 267 37.92 -35.70 -23.78
N SER A 268 37.04 -35.69 -24.79
CA SER A 268 37.42 -36.03 -26.16
C SER A 268 36.50 -35.34 -27.20
N PRO A 269 36.99 -35.09 -28.43
CA PRO A 269 36.45 -34.09 -29.34
C PRO A 269 35.79 -34.65 -30.63
N ALA A 270 35.25 -33.70 -31.40
CA ALA A 270 35.03 -33.68 -32.86
C ALA A 270 33.62 -34.03 -33.39
N PRO A 271 33.29 -33.72 -34.66
CA PRO A 271 33.24 -32.37 -35.23
C PRO A 271 32.01 -32.13 -36.14
N GLY A 272 31.70 -30.85 -36.41
CA GLY A 272 31.10 -30.42 -37.68
C GLY A 272 29.58 -30.13 -37.68
N ALA A 273 29.22 -28.86 -37.85
CA ALA A 273 28.25 -28.40 -38.84
C ALA A 273 28.21 -26.86 -38.88
N THR A 274 28.45 -26.36 -40.08
CA THR A 274 28.35 -24.99 -40.59
C THR A 274 26.92 -24.44 -40.54
N MET A 275 26.73 -23.15 -40.25
CA MET A 275 26.21 -22.12 -41.18
C MET A 275 25.54 -20.94 -40.45
N ASP A 276 25.87 -19.77 -41.00
CA ASP A 276 25.08 -18.55 -41.15
C ASP A 276 24.85 -17.61 -39.96
N ALA A 277 25.63 -16.53 -40.05
CA ALA A 277 25.35 -15.21 -39.55
C ALA A 277 24.02 -14.71 -40.12
N GLU A 278 23.05 -14.45 -39.24
CA GLU A 278 22.02 -13.47 -39.52
C GLU A 278 21.83 -12.54 -38.32
N THR A 279 21.97 -11.27 -38.67
CA THR A 279 22.04 -10.05 -37.88
C THR A 279 20.96 -9.98 -36.81
N ALA A 280 21.36 -10.14 -35.54
CA ALA A 280 20.52 -9.79 -34.41
C ALA A 280 20.28 -8.27 -34.40
N PRO A 281 19.03 -7.77 -34.25
CA PRO A 281 18.82 -6.37 -33.97
C PRO A 281 19.37 -6.07 -32.58
N ALA A 282 20.44 -5.28 -32.53
CA ALA A 282 20.96 -4.67 -31.32
C ALA A 282 19.85 -3.81 -30.69
N SER A 283 19.10 -4.44 -29.79
CA SER A 283 18.10 -3.78 -28.97
C SER A 283 18.84 -3.25 -27.75
N SER A 284 19.43 -2.06 -27.89
CA SER A 284 19.78 -1.26 -26.71
C SER A 284 18.48 -0.87 -26.00
N PRO A 285 18.34 -1.19 -24.72
CA PRO A 285 18.37 -0.12 -23.71
C PRO A 285 19.25 -0.58 -22.51
N THR A 286 19.87 0.24 -21.69
CA THR A 286 19.19 0.90 -20.56
C THR A 286 20.25 1.63 -19.72
N ASP A 287 20.49 2.92 -19.93
CA ASP A 287 21.42 3.70 -19.10
C ASP A 287 20.91 3.91 -17.64
N GLY A 288 19.62 3.67 -17.36
CA GLY A 288 19.02 3.88 -16.03
C GLY A 288 18.90 2.64 -15.11
N GLN A 289 19.24 1.44 -15.59
CA GLN A 289 19.17 0.21 -14.80
C GLN A 289 20.20 0.09 -13.67
N PRO A 290 21.49 0.46 -13.85
CA PRO A 290 22.48 0.29 -12.79
C PRO A 290 22.26 1.25 -11.62
N GLU A 291 21.80 2.48 -11.89
CA GLU A 291 21.50 3.47 -10.84
C GLU A 291 20.33 3.03 -9.95
N LEU A 292 19.26 2.52 -10.56
CA LEU A 292 18.10 2.02 -9.81
C LEU A 292 18.46 0.78 -8.99
N GLN A 293 19.31 -0.11 -9.51
CA GLN A 293 19.80 -1.27 -8.75
C GLN A 293 20.68 -0.85 -7.58
N ALA A 294 21.57 0.13 -7.77
CA ALA A 294 22.37 0.68 -6.69
C ALA A 294 21.50 1.35 -5.61
N ALA A 295 20.44 2.07 -6.01
CA ALA A 295 19.48 2.66 -5.09
C ALA A 295 18.71 1.60 -4.30
N VAL A 296 18.28 0.50 -4.92
CA VAL A 296 17.63 -0.63 -4.24
C VAL A 296 18.60 -1.29 -3.25
N ALA A 297 19.85 -1.54 -3.66
CA ALA A 297 20.85 -2.13 -2.76
C ALA A 297 21.15 -1.21 -1.56
N ALA A 298 21.30 0.09 -1.79
CA ALA A 298 21.47 1.08 -0.74
C ALA A 298 20.25 1.14 0.19
N GLY A 299 19.04 1.12 -0.37
CA GLY A 299 17.79 1.07 0.39
C GLY A 299 17.67 -0.19 1.25
N LEU A 300 18.17 -1.34 0.77
CA LEU A 300 18.21 -2.59 1.54
C LEU A 300 19.15 -2.50 2.74
N GLU A 301 20.36 -2.00 2.53
CA GLU A 301 21.32 -1.85 3.64
C GLU A 301 20.80 -0.84 4.65
N ALA A 302 20.23 0.28 4.21
CA ALA A 302 19.56 1.25 5.09
C ALA A 302 18.40 0.61 5.87
N ALA A 303 17.60 -0.25 5.23
CA ALA A 303 16.53 -1.00 5.89
C ALA A 303 17.08 -1.95 6.99
N LYS A 304 18.12 -2.72 6.68
CA LYS A 304 18.78 -3.62 7.64
C LYS A 304 19.37 -2.85 8.82
N ASP A 305 19.98 -1.70 8.56
CA ASP A 305 20.58 -0.85 9.58
C ASP A 305 19.52 -0.15 10.43
N ALA A 306 18.40 0.25 9.84
CA ALA A 306 17.25 0.77 10.58
C ALA A 306 16.69 -0.27 11.57
N VAL A 307 16.54 -1.53 11.14
CA VAL A 307 16.15 -2.63 12.03
C VAL A 307 17.17 -2.81 13.16
N ALA A 308 18.46 -2.85 12.85
CA ALA A 308 19.51 -3.01 13.87
C ALA A 308 19.52 -1.85 14.88
N THR A 309 19.27 -0.63 14.42
CA THR A 309 19.27 0.58 15.25
C THR A 309 18.03 0.66 16.13
N VAL A 310 16.86 0.29 15.61
CA VAL A 310 15.59 0.41 16.33
C VAL A 310 15.24 -0.83 17.14
N LEU A 311 15.52 -2.04 16.67
CA LEU A 311 15.15 -3.29 17.36
C LEU A 311 16.36 -4.05 17.92
N GLY A 312 17.58 -3.62 17.62
CA GLY A 312 18.80 -4.29 18.03
C GLY A 312 19.35 -5.27 16.99
N ARG A 313 20.63 -5.62 17.13
CA ARG A 313 21.35 -6.52 16.20
C ARG A 313 20.77 -7.94 16.19
N GLU A 314 20.30 -8.41 17.34
CA GLU A 314 19.72 -9.75 17.49
C GLU A 314 18.37 -9.86 16.77
N ALA A 315 17.51 -8.85 16.90
CA ALA A 315 16.25 -8.77 16.15
C ALA A 315 16.49 -8.75 14.63
N ARG A 316 17.50 -8.01 14.16
CA ARG A 316 17.94 -8.07 12.76
C ARG A 316 18.35 -9.49 12.35
N ALA A 317 19.16 -10.17 13.16
CA ALA A 317 19.60 -11.53 12.86
C ALA A 317 18.41 -12.52 12.80
N MET A 318 17.45 -12.39 13.71
CA MET A 318 16.21 -13.17 13.71
C MET A 318 15.38 -12.92 12.45
N LEU A 319 15.19 -11.65 12.06
CA LEU A 319 14.44 -11.27 10.85
C LEU A 319 15.11 -11.71 9.55
N LEU A 320 16.44 -11.72 9.50
CA LEU A 320 17.20 -12.17 8.33
C LEU A 320 17.30 -13.69 8.21
N ARG A 321 16.85 -14.44 9.21
CA ARG A 321 16.72 -15.89 9.11
C ARG A 321 15.64 -16.19 8.06
N ARG A 322 16.09 -16.65 6.88
CA ARG A 322 15.18 -16.96 5.76
C ARG A 322 14.12 -17.96 6.19
N VAL A 323 12.87 -17.52 6.20
CA VAL A 323 11.71 -18.39 6.27
C VAL A 323 11.30 -18.68 4.83
N SER A 324 11.44 -19.94 4.41
CA SER A 324 11.00 -20.37 3.08
C SER A 324 9.48 -20.41 3.04
N LEU A 325 8.86 -19.58 2.20
CA LEU A 325 7.41 -19.57 1.98
C LEU A 325 6.92 -20.78 1.18
N VAL A 326 7.82 -21.54 0.55
CA VAL A 326 7.49 -22.77 -0.18
C VAL A 326 7.18 -23.92 0.78
N ASP A 327 7.55 -23.78 2.05
CA ASP A 327 7.29 -24.77 3.08
C ASP A 327 5.85 -24.63 3.59
N THR A 328 5.10 -25.74 3.64
CA THR A 328 3.76 -25.80 4.26
C THR A 328 3.73 -25.34 5.72
N THR A 329 4.90 -25.25 6.37
CA THR A 329 5.06 -24.75 7.74
C THR A 329 5.46 -23.28 7.83
N ALA A 330 5.52 -22.55 6.70
CA ALA A 330 5.97 -21.16 6.64
C ALA A 330 5.15 -20.24 7.55
N GLU A 331 3.83 -20.37 7.54
CA GLU A 331 2.94 -19.58 8.41
C GLU A 331 3.22 -19.83 9.88
N ALA A 332 3.38 -21.09 10.28
CA ALA A 332 3.72 -21.45 11.65
C ALA A 332 5.10 -20.89 12.06
N LYS A 333 6.08 -20.91 11.16
CA LYS A 333 7.42 -20.34 11.39
C LYS A 333 7.38 -18.82 11.51
N LEU A 334 6.57 -18.14 10.71
CA LEU A 334 6.35 -16.69 10.81
C LEU A 334 5.65 -16.34 12.13
N GLY A 335 4.66 -17.13 12.55
CA GLY A 335 4.02 -16.96 13.86
C GLY A 335 4.99 -17.16 15.04
N GLN A 336 5.86 -18.17 14.96
CA GLN A 336 6.93 -18.39 15.95
C GLN A 336 7.94 -17.24 15.97
N LEU A 337 8.35 -16.74 14.81
CA LEU A 337 9.23 -15.59 14.69
C LEU A 337 8.61 -14.32 15.29
N ALA A 338 7.35 -14.06 14.98
CA ALA A 338 6.58 -12.95 15.56
C ALA A 338 6.50 -13.04 17.09
N SER A 339 6.20 -14.22 17.62
CA SER A 339 6.15 -14.47 19.06
C SER A 339 7.51 -14.24 19.72
N ALA A 340 8.58 -14.80 19.14
CA ALA A 340 9.94 -14.67 19.66
C ALA A 340 10.45 -13.22 19.63
N LEU A 341 10.20 -12.48 18.55
CA LEU A 341 10.58 -11.07 18.44
C LEU A 341 9.79 -10.18 19.39
N THR A 342 8.49 -10.46 19.57
CA THR A 342 7.66 -9.71 20.53
C THR A 342 8.18 -9.91 21.95
N LEU A 343 8.45 -11.16 22.36
CA LEU A 343 9.05 -11.45 23.67
C LEU A 343 10.42 -10.79 23.84
N PHE A 344 11.25 -10.81 22.80
CA PHE A 344 12.56 -10.17 22.82
C PHE A 344 12.45 -8.65 23.05
N ILE A 345 11.59 -7.98 22.26
CA ILE A 345 11.36 -6.53 22.37
C ILE A 345 10.79 -6.15 23.75
N GLU A 346 9.91 -6.98 24.31
CA GLU A 346 9.35 -6.77 25.65
C GLU A 346 10.38 -7.01 26.77
N SER A 347 11.34 -7.92 26.58
CA SER A 347 12.38 -8.21 27.56
C SER A 347 13.48 -7.14 27.67
N ASP A 348 13.66 -6.34 26.62
CA ASP A 348 14.70 -5.30 26.51
C ASP A 348 14.19 -3.89 26.94
N ALA A 349 12.92 -3.78 27.39
CA ALA A 349 12.23 -2.51 27.63
C ALA A 349 11.61 -2.36 29.03
#